data_AF-A0A0N8GK44-F1
#
_entry.id   AF-A0A0N8GK44-F1
#
_cell.length_a   1.000
_cell.length_b   1.000
_cell.length_c   1.000
_cell.angle_alpha   90.00
_cell.angle_beta   90.00
_cell.angle_gamma   90.00
#
_symmetry.space_group_name_H-M   'P 1'
#
loop_
_entity.id
_entity.type
_entity.pdbx_description
1 polymer ?
#
loop_
_entity_poly.entity_id
_entity_poly.type
_entity_poly.pdbx_seq_one_letter_code
_entity_poly.pdbx_strand_id
1 'polypeptide(L)'
;MGHWVESDASGRRTSLLIDPTDGKLPEFTDYAKNMIKIGRSSWVAGQTYDWVTDFDSWDRCVTRGFPASMFPFRYNNGIRIHQAPGYVIISLEMIHDARIIPIGKKTHNDSRVKEWMGDSIGHWEGNTLVIETTNIQPGASPLNMATMGVPPNNVIPTSDEAKVVERLTMTGPDHIIYELTYSDPKVWTKPWTARLDWTRNDDYAFFEYACHEGNVQVRNYINASRATRGTDAAMKADEAAAE
;
A
#
# COMPACT_ATOMS: atom_id res chain seq x y z
N MET A 1 0.29 16.23 14.72
CA MET A 1 -0.47 16.02 13.47
C MET A 1 -1.78 16.79 13.61
N GLY A 2 -2.08 17.70 12.68
CA GLY A 2 -3.23 18.61 12.75
C GLY A 2 -4.57 17.92 12.50
N HIS A 3 -5.64 18.66 12.82
CA HIS A 3 -7.07 18.32 12.87
C HIS A 3 -7.73 17.81 11.56
N TRP A 4 -7.01 17.16 10.65
CA TRP A 4 -7.50 16.74 9.33
C TRP A 4 -7.52 15.21 9.12
N VAL A 5 -7.42 14.43 10.20
CA VAL A 5 -7.86 13.03 10.14
C VAL A 5 -9.29 13.02 10.67
N GLU A 6 -10.23 13.43 9.81
CA GLU A 6 -11.64 13.20 10.09
C GLU A 6 -11.88 11.69 10.03
N SER A 7 -11.94 11.07 11.20
CA SER A 7 -12.62 9.79 11.38
C SER A 7 -14.11 10.05 11.17
N ASP A 8 -14.60 9.79 9.96
CA ASP A 8 -16.03 9.86 9.68
C ASP A 8 -16.81 8.80 10.49
N ALA A 9 -18.12 8.81 10.34
CA ALA A 9 -19.03 7.89 11.01
C ALA A 9 -18.94 6.42 10.53
N SER A 10 -18.00 6.04 9.64
CA SER A 10 -17.92 4.71 9.02
C SER A 10 -17.64 3.58 10.00
N GLY A 11 -17.27 3.85 11.25
CA GLY A 11 -17.29 2.82 12.28
C GLY A 11 -16.78 3.26 13.64
N ARG A 12 -17.31 2.66 14.70
CA ARG A 12 -16.80 2.81 16.09
C ARG A 12 -15.68 1.83 16.41
N ARG A 13 -15.10 1.16 15.40
CA ARG A 13 -14.03 0.18 15.59
C ARG A 13 -12.73 0.91 15.93
N THR A 14 -12.03 0.39 16.92
CA THR A 14 -10.71 0.89 17.35
C THR A 14 -9.56 0.27 16.54
N SER A 15 -9.87 -0.70 15.66
CA SER A 15 -8.91 -1.39 14.79
C SER A 15 -9.57 -1.72 13.45
N LEU A 16 -8.80 -1.62 12.37
CA LEU A 16 -9.18 -2.15 11.05
C LEU A 16 -8.97 -3.67 10.99
N LEU A 17 -8.01 -4.22 11.74
CA LEU A 17 -7.79 -5.65 11.82
C LEU A 17 -8.89 -6.31 12.65
N ILE A 18 -9.52 -7.32 12.07
CA ILE A 18 -10.53 -8.17 12.71
C ILE A 18 -10.01 -9.60 12.96
N ASP A 19 -8.94 -9.98 12.28
CA ASP A 19 -8.16 -11.19 12.54
C ASP A 19 -6.67 -10.86 12.33
N PRO A 20 -5.77 -11.08 13.30
CA PRO A 20 -6.04 -11.57 14.66
C PRO A 20 -7.02 -10.68 15.46
N THR A 21 -7.79 -11.30 16.37
CA THR A 21 -8.84 -10.61 17.15
C THR A 21 -8.30 -9.61 18.18
N ASP A 22 -7.00 -9.62 18.46
CA ASP A 22 -6.33 -8.63 19.30
C ASP A 22 -6.04 -7.31 18.56
N GLY A 23 -6.38 -7.23 17.27
CA GLY A 23 -6.22 -6.05 16.44
C GLY A 23 -4.76 -5.73 16.08
N LYS A 24 -3.84 -6.69 16.23
CA LYS A 24 -2.42 -6.51 15.94
C LYS A 24 -2.00 -7.29 14.70
N LEU A 25 -1.02 -6.75 14.00
CA LEU A 25 -0.37 -7.48 12.91
C LEU A 25 0.33 -8.73 13.46
N PRO A 26 0.31 -9.86 12.75
CA PRO A 26 1.08 -11.04 13.11
C PRO A 26 2.57 -10.75 13.20
N GLU A 27 3.30 -11.61 13.90
CA GLU A 27 4.76 -11.51 13.95
C GLU A 27 5.39 -11.67 12.56
N PHE A 28 6.42 -10.87 12.30
CA PHE A 28 7.26 -11.02 11.11
C PHE A 28 8.10 -12.30 11.19
N THR A 29 8.31 -12.95 10.06
CA THR A 29 9.32 -13.99 9.91
C THR A 29 10.74 -13.41 10.02
N ASP A 30 11.74 -14.29 10.17
CA ASP A 30 13.14 -13.85 10.15
C ASP A 30 13.56 -13.27 8.79
N TYR A 31 12.97 -13.80 7.70
CA TYR A 31 13.14 -13.22 6.36
C TYR A 31 12.65 -11.76 6.33
N ALA A 32 11.42 -11.49 6.78
CA ALA A 32 10.87 -10.14 6.79
C ALA A 32 11.69 -9.20 7.68
N LYS A 33 12.10 -9.65 8.88
CA LYS A 33 12.97 -8.86 9.76
C LYS A 33 14.28 -8.49 9.08
N ASN A 34 14.87 -9.39 8.29
CA ASN A 34 16.09 -9.09 7.54
C ASN A 34 15.83 -8.08 6.41
N MET A 35 14.76 -8.27 5.64
CA MET A 35 14.39 -7.37 4.54
C MET A 35 14.06 -5.95 5.05
N ILE A 36 13.34 -5.84 6.17
CA ILE A 36 13.01 -4.54 6.80
C ILE A 36 14.27 -3.77 7.20
N LYS A 37 15.31 -4.46 7.72
CA LYS A 37 16.57 -3.83 8.11
C LYS A 37 17.33 -3.19 6.95
N ILE A 38 17.25 -3.80 5.76
CA ILE A 38 17.93 -3.33 4.55
C ILE A 38 17.02 -2.51 3.65
N GLY A 39 15.72 -2.44 3.96
CA GLY A 39 14.73 -1.73 3.19
C GLY A 39 15.02 -0.23 3.14
N ARG A 40 14.66 0.39 2.02
CA ARG A 40 14.91 1.80 1.73
C ARG A 40 13.63 2.46 1.26
N SER A 41 13.35 3.64 1.78
CA SER A 41 12.24 4.52 1.40
C SER A 41 12.50 5.90 1.95
N SER A 42 11.92 6.97 1.41
CA SER A 42 12.13 8.35 1.88
C SER A 42 11.88 8.58 3.38
N TRP A 43 11.25 7.61 4.04
CA TRP A 43 10.85 7.63 5.43
C TRP A 43 11.79 6.89 6.38
N VAL A 44 12.79 6.18 5.88
CA VAL A 44 13.86 5.62 6.71
C VAL A 44 14.73 6.77 7.18
N ALA A 45 14.66 7.09 8.48
CA ALA A 45 15.43 8.17 9.06
C ALA A 45 16.95 7.92 8.95
N GLY A 46 17.70 8.97 8.60
CA GLY A 46 19.16 8.95 8.58
C GLY A 46 19.79 8.16 7.43
N GLN A 47 19.01 7.65 6.48
CA GLN A 47 19.59 6.97 5.32
C GLN A 47 20.23 7.94 4.32
N THR A 48 21.12 7.39 3.50
CA THR A 48 21.68 8.05 2.33
C THR A 48 20.80 7.89 1.10
N TYR A 49 20.89 8.81 0.15
CA TYR A 49 20.26 8.67 -1.17
C TYR A 49 21.32 8.84 -2.24
N ASP A 50 21.45 7.84 -3.09
CA ASP A 50 22.42 7.73 -4.17
C ASP A 50 21.75 7.43 -5.50
N TRP A 51 20.61 6.75 -5.51
CA TRP A 51 19.88 6.41 -6.72
C TRP A 51 18.36 6.36 -6.51
N VAL A 52 17.61 6.29 -7.62
CA VAL A 52 16.14 6.24 -7.60
C VAL A 52 15.59 5.01 -6.89
N THR A 53 16.39 3.95 -6.72
CA THR A 53 16.01 2.72 -6.00
C THR A 53 16.15 2.82 -4.49
N ASP A 54 16.64 3.95 -3.95
CA ASP A 54 16.62 4.24 -2.52
C ASP A 54 15.26 4.73 -2.02
N PHE A 55 14.34 4.95 -2.96
CA PHE A 55 12.97 5.39 -2.75
C PHE A 55 12.02 4.22 -3.02
N ASP A 56 10.94 4.15 -2.24
CA ASP A 56 9.95 3.10 -2.44
C ASP A 56 9.09 3.34 -3.70
N SER A 57 8.21 2.40 -4.03
CA SER A 57 7.35 2.53 -5.23
C SER A 57 6.42 3.74 -5.18
N TRP A 58 6.06 4.19 -3.98
CA TRP A 58 5.12 5.28 -3.78
C TRP A 58 5.82 6.64 -3.82
N ASP A 59 7.00 6.76 -3.21
CA ASP A 59 7.91 7.92 -3.35
C ASP A 59 8.23 8.23 -4.81
N ARG A 60 8.27 7.18 -5.63
CA ARG A 60 8.52 7.26 -7.08
C ARG A 60 7.25 7.41 -7.92
N CYS A 61 6.08 7.55 -7.28
CA CYS A 61 4.79 7.67 -7.92
C CYS A 61 4.45 6.52 -8.89
N VAL A 62 4.99 5.33 -8.65
CA VAL A 62 4.74 4.15 -9.49
C VAL A 62 3.44 3.47 -9.05
N THR A 63 3.31 3.18 -7.75
CA THR A 63 2.15 2.54 -7.14
C THR A 63 2.26 2.64 -5.62
N ARG A 64 1.13 2.57 -4.92
CA ARG A 64 1.12 2.21 -3.51
C ARG A 64 1.22 0.71 -3.27
N GLY A 65 1.03 -0.10 -4.31
CA GLY A 65 1.00 -1.56 -4.26
C GLY A 65 -0.31 -2.09 -3.71
N PHE A 66 -0.49 -3.40 -3.80
CA PHE A 66 -1.69 -4.09 -3.31
C PHE A 66 -1.33 -5.02 -2.13
N PRO A 67 -2.06 -4.98 -1.00
CA PRO A 67 -3.35 -4.30 -0.78
C PRO A 67 -3.27 -2.85 -0.28
N ALA A 68 -2.08 -2.27 -0.09
CA ALA A 68 -1.92 -0.93 0.50
C ALA A 68 -2.77 0.16 -0.17
N SER A 69 -2.97 0.10 -1.49
CA SER A 69 -3.78 1.07 -2.24
C SER A 69 -5.27 1.06 -1.88
N MET A 70 -5.78 -0.05 -1.34
CA MET A 70 -7.19 -0.18 -0.91
C MET A 70 -7.44 0.34 0.51
N PHE A 71 -6.39 0.72 1.24
CA PHE A 71 -6.51 1.34 2.55
C PHE A 71 -6.58 2.86 2.45
N PRO A 72 -7.39 3.52 3.30
CA PRO A 72 -7.45 4.97 3.37
C PRO A 72 -6.08 5.53 3.76
N PHE A 73 -5.80 6.69 3.21
CA PHE A 73 -4.69 7.57 3.52
C PHE A 73 -5.23 8.93 3.99
N ARG A 74 -4.35 9.92 4.15
CA ARG A 74 -4.73 11.24 4.68
C ARG A 74 -5.58 12.10 3.72
N TYR A 75 -5.55 11.81 2.42
CA TYR A 75 -6.22 12.59 1.36
C TYR A 75 -6.33 11.72 0.09
N ASN A 76 -7.05 12.19 -0.94
CA ASN A 76 -7.31 11.49 -2.22
C ASN A 76 -7.72 10.00 -2.05
N ASN A 77 -8.71 9.75 -1.20
CA ASN A 77 -9.20 8.40 -0.90
C ASN A 77 -10.39 7.97 -1.75
N GLY A 78 -10.68 8.70 -2.82
CA GLY A 78 -11.75 8.37 -3.74
C GLY A 78 -11.61 6.96 -4.29
N ILE A 79 -12.69 6.19 -4.17
CA ILE A 79 -12.82 4.89 -4.81
C ILE A 79 -14.06 4.96 -5.70
N ARG A 80 -13.93 4.51 -6.95
CA ARG A 80 -15.04 4.39 -7.89
C ARG A 80 -15.13 2.97 -8.41
N ILE A 81 -16.29 2.35 -8.23
CA ILE A 81 -16.56 0.99 -8.69
C ILE A 81 -17.37 1.09 -9.98
N HIS A 82 -16.82 0.54 -11.05
CA HIS A 82 -17.49 0.39 -12.34
C HIS A 82 -17.86 -1.08 -12.54
N GLN A 83 -19.04 -1.32 -13.09
CA GLN A 83 -19.49 -2.65 -13.45
C GLN A 83 -19.77 -2.69 -14.96
N ALA A 84 -19.29 -3.74 -15.61
CA ALA A 84 -19.58 -4.08 -16.99
C ALA A 84 -19.86 -5.59 -17.08
N PRO A 85 -20.52 -6.07 -18.15
CA PRO A 85 -20.67 -7.51 -18.35
C PRO A 85 -19.32 -8.23 -18.28
N GLY A 86 -19.18 -9.15 -17.30
CA GLY A 86 -17.96 -9.93 -17.09
C GLY A 86 -16.83 -9.23 -16.32
N TYR A 87 -16.98 -7.97 -15.89
CA TYR A 87 -15.92 -7.24 -15.19
C TYR A 87 -16.45 -6.34 -14.07
N VAL A 88 -15.68 -6.26 -12.99
CA VAL A 88 -15.74 -5.17 -12.01
C VAL A 88 -14.42 -4.43 -12.08
N ILE A 89 -14.46 -3.10 -12.11
CA ILE A 89 -13.27 -2.25 -12.11
C ILE A 89 -13.32 -1.35 -10.89
N ILE A 90 -12.26 -1.33 -10.09
CA ILE A 90 -12.11 -0.42 -8.96
C ILE A 90 -11.04 0.59 -9.33
N SER A 91 -11.45 1.83 -9.58
CA SER A 91 -10.55 2.96 -9.81
C SER A 91 -10.24 3.64 -8.48
N LEU A 92 -8.95 3.84 -8.22
CA LEU A 92 -8.44 4.49 -7.03
C LEU A 92 -7.96 5.88 -7.43
N GLU A 93 -8.36 6.91 -6.69
CA GLU A 93 -7.98 8.28 -6.98
C GLU A 93 -6.47 8.51 -6.77
N MET A 94 -5.93 8.02 -5.65
CA MET A 94 -4.50 8.09 -5.39
C MET A 94 -3.71 7.19 -6.36
N ILE A 95 -2.67 7.75 -6.97
CA ILE A 95 -1.83 7.15 -8.04
C ILE A 95 -2.59 6.82 -9.34
N HIS A 96 -3.92 6.92 -9.35
CA HIS A 96 -4.77 6.48 -10.48
C HIS A 96 -4.64 4.97 -10.76
N ASP A 97 -4.32 4.17 -9.74
CA ASP A 97 -4.31 2.71 -9.84
C ASP A 97 -5.72 2.20 -10.20
N ALA A 98 -5.80 1.26 -11.14
CA ALA A 98 -7.04 0.64 -11.55
C ALA A 98 -6.96 -0.88 -11.37
N ARG A 99 -7.92 -1.43 -10.63
CA ARG A 99 -8.04 -2.88 -10.44
C ARG A 99 -9.07 -3.41 -11.41
N ILE A 100 -8.64 -4.25 -12.35
CA ILE A 100 -9.51 -4.92 -13.31
C ILE A 100 -9.79 -6.32 -12.78
N ILE A 101 -11.05 -6.61 -12.47
CA ILE A 101 -11.47 -7.87 -11.85
C ILE A 101 -12.42 -8.60 -12.82
N PRO A 102 -11.90 -9.53 -13.65
CA PRO A 102 -12.73 -10.43 -14.44
C PRO A 102 -13.63 -11.27 -13.55
N ILE A 103 -14.91 -11.34 -13.89
CA ILE A 103 -15.92 -12.14 -13.19
C ILE A 103 -16.10 -13.47 -13.92
N GLY A 104 -15.90 -14.59 -13.22
CA GLY A 104 -16.04 -15.94 -13.77
C GLY A 104 -14.83 -16.45 -14.57
N LYS A 105 -13.71 -15.71 -14.60
CA LYS A 105 -12.40 -16.25 -15.05
C LYS A 105 -12.04 -17.42 -14.13
N LYS A 106 -11.59 -18.55 -14.71
CA LYS A 106 -11.38 -19.79 -13.94
C LYS A 106 -9.97 -19.96 -13.38
N THR A 107 -8.98 -19.36 -14.03
CA THR A 107 -7.57 -19.57 -13.72
C THR A 107 -6.81 -18.27 -13.84
N HIS A 108 -5.88 -18.04 -12.92
CA HIS A 108 -4.95 -16.92 -12.98
C HIS A 108 -4.03 -17.01 -14.20
N ASN A 109 -3.45 -15.86 -14.56
CA ASN A 109 -2.38 -15.77 -15.54
C ASN A 109 -1.15 -16.56 -15.05
N ASP A 110 -0.23 -16.88 -15.98
CA ASP A 110 1.04 -17.51 -15.64
C ASP A 110 1.75 -16.75 -14.50
N SER A 111 2.22 -17.47 -13.49
CA SER A 111 2.75 -16.88 -12.25
C SER A 111 3.98 -15.99 -12.46
N ARG A 112 4.63 -16.05 -13.64
CA ARG A 112 5.73 -15.17 -14.03
C ARG A 112 5.28 -13.76 -14.44
N VAL A 113 4.01 -13.59 -14.80
CA VAL A 113 3.43 -12.29 -15.13
C VAL A 113 2.95 -11.65 -13.83
N LYS A 114 3.74 -10.69 -13.32
CA LYS A 114 3.48 -9.98 -12.08
C LYS A 114 3.02 -8.55 -12.36
N GLU A 115 2.06 -8.09 -11.58
CA GLU A 115 1.50 -6.74 -11.69
C GLU A 115 1.46 -6.08 -10.31
N TRP A 116 1.61 -4.75 -10.26
CA TRP A 116 1.58 -3.99 -9.00
C TRP A 116 0.27 -4.17 -8.21
N MET A 117 -0.84 -4.28 -8.93
CA MET A 117 -2.17 -4.54 -8.38
C MET A 117 -2.55 -6.03 -8.37
N GLY A 118 -1.65 -6.90 -8.83
CA GLY A 118 -1.84 -8.35 -8.95
C GLY A 118 -2.83 -8.77 -10.05
N ASP A 119 -2.92 -10.07 -10.30
CA ASP A 119 -3.93 -10.67 -11.16
C ASP A 119 -5.14 -11.07 -10.32
N SER A 120 -6.26 -10.37 -10.52
CA SER A 120 -7.51 -10.58 -9.77
C SER A 120 -8.46 -11.49 -10.54
N ILE A 121 -9.24 -12.30 -9.82
CA ILE A 121 -10.39 -13.06 -10.33
C ILE A 121 -11.54 -12.93 -9.34
N GLY A 122 -12.74 -12.63 -9.83
CA GLY A 122 -13.93 -12.48 -8.99
C GLY A 122 -15.04 -13.47 -9.29
N HIS A 123 -15.85 -13.77 -8.27
CA HIS A 123 -17.14 -14.43 -8.40
C HIS A 123 -18.13 -13.90 -7.35
N TRP A 124 -19.42 -14.10 -7.60
CA TRP A 124 -20.48 -13.68 -6.68
C TRP A 124 -20.94 -14.83 -5.79
N GLU A 125 -21.07 -14.55 -4.49
CA GLU A 125 -21.70 -15.38 -3.48
C GLU A 125 -22.88 -14.59 -2.90
N GLY A 126 -24.07 -14.78 -3.47
CA GLY A 126 -25.24 -13.97 -3.10
C GLY A 126 -25.00 -12.48 -3.40
N ASN A 127 -25.00 -11.65 -2.35
CA ASN A 127 -24.73 -10.20 -2.41
C ASN A 127 -23.26 -9.84 -2.15
N THR A 128 -22.36 -10.82 -2.14
CA THR A 128 -20.92 -10.62 -1.87
C THR A 128 -20.12 -10.88 -3.13
N LEU A 129 -19.30 -9.91 -3.55
CA LEU A 129 -18.25 -10.14 -4.54
C LEU A 129 -17.02 -10.68 -3.81
N VAL A 130 -16.62 -11.91 -4.11
CA VAL A 130 -15.39 -12.52 -3.62
C VAL A 130 -14.32 -12.36 -4.69
N ILE A 131 -13.14 -11.88 -4.30
CA ILE A 131 -12.03 -11.63 -5.23
C ILE A 131 -10.81 -12.35 -4.69
N GLU A 132 -10.18 -13.18 -5.51
CA GLU A 132 -8.85 -13.71 -5.26
C GLU A 132 -7.84 -12.93 -6.09
N THR A 133 -6.78 -12.45 -5.46
CA THR A 133 -5.67 -11.77 -6.13
C THR A 133 -4.36 -12.47 -5.82
N THR A 134 -3.62 -12.81 -6.88
CA THR A 134 -2.27 -13.38 -6.81
C THR A 134 -1.33 -12.59 -7.72
N ASN A 135 -0.14 -13.11 -8.01
CA ASN A 135 0.82 -12.49 -8.95
C ASN A 135 1.14 -11.02 -8.63
N ILE A 136 1.17 -10.66 -7.34
CA ILE A 136 1.51 -9.31 -6.89
C ILE A 136 3.00 -9.10 -7.10
N GLN A 137 3.36 -7.96 -7.70
CA GLN A 137 4.75 -7.58 -7.91
C GLN A 137 5.44 -7.29 -6.57
N PRO A 138 6.56 -7.98 -6.25
CA PRO A 138 7.35 -7.66 -5.07
C PRO A 138 7.90 -6.23 -5.09
N GLY A 139 7.93 -5.59 -3.92
CA GLY A 139 8.64 -4.33 -3.71
C GLY A 139 7.82 -3.24 -3.03
N ALA A 140 6.53 -3.11 -3.37
CA ALA A 140 5.65 -2.19 -2.67
C ALA A 140 5.26 -2.76 -1.30
N SER A 141 5.13 -1.90 -0.29
CA SER A 141 4.68 -2.33 1.05
C SER A 141 3.20 -2.74 1.01
N PRO A 142 2.78 -3.83 1.67
CA PRO A 142 1.38 -4.26 1.69
C PRO A 142 0.50 -3.37 2.58
N LEU A 143 1.11 -2.51 3.40
CA LEU A 143 0.44 -1.59 4.31
C LEU A 143 1.05 -0.19 4.20
N ASN A 144 0.27 0.84 4.52
CA ASN A 144 0.74 2.22 4.51
C ASN A 144 1.17 2.67 5.91
N MET A 145 2.33 3.31 6.01
CA MET A 145 2.89 3.81 7.26
C MET A 145 2.13 4.93 7.98
N ALA A 146 1.23 5.65 7.30
CA ALA A 146 0.39 6.64 7.98
C ALA A 146 -0.84 6.01 8.63
N THR A 147 -1.09 4.72 8.41
CA THR A 147 -2.12 3.96 9.10
C THR A 147 -1.64 3.68 10.52
N MET A 148 -2.44 4.07 11.51
CA MET A 148 -2.16 3.84 12.92
C MET A 148 -1.92 2.35 13.19
N GLY A 149 -0.83 2.03 13.91
CA GLY A 149 -0.45 0.66 14.25
C GLY A 149 0.41 -0.05 13.20
N VAL A 150 0.61 0.53 12.01
CA VAL A 150 1.57 0.01 11.02
C VAL A 150 3.00 0.43 11.42
N PRO A 151 4.00 -0.48 11.33
CA PRO A 151 5.41 -0.13 11.51
C PRO A 151 5.84 1.09 10.68
N PRO A 152 6.74 1.95 11.21
CA PRO A 152 7.23 3.10 10.48
C PRO A 152 8.07 2.69 9.26
N ASN A 153 8.50 3.67 8.48
CA ASN A 153 9.43 3.54 7.36
C ASN A 153 8.89 2.90 6.07
N ASN A 154 7.69 2.30 6.01
CA ASN A 154 7.10 1.79 4.75
C ASN A 154 8.00 0.78 4.01
N VAL A 155 8.72 -0.06 4.76
CA VAL A 155 9.68 -1.06 4.25
C VAL A 155 9.25 -2.50 4.50
N ILE A 156 7.97 -2.72 4.83
CA ILE A 156 7.45 -4.09 4.97
C ILE A 156 7.49 -4.73 3.58
N PRO A 157 8.20 -5.85 3.39
CA PRO A 157 8.28 -6.47 2.08
C PRO A 157 6.94 -7.10 1.69
N THR A 158 6.65 -7.09 0.39
CA THR A 158 5.71 -8.02 -0.25
C THR A 158 6.52 -9.04 -1.03
N SER A 159 6.29 -10.33 -0.79
CA SER A 159 6.96 -11.41 -1.49
C SER A 159 6.18 -11.87 -2.73
N ASP A 160 6.80 -12.75 -3.51
CA ASP A 160 6.19 -13.41 -4.67
C ASP A 160 5.15 -14.48 -4.31
N GLU A 161 5.00 -14.79 -3.01
CA GLU A 161 4.00 -15.69 -2.45
C GLU A 161 2.80 -14.96 -1.84
N ALA A 162 2.75 -13.63 -1.97
CA ALA A 162 1.63 -12.83 -1.50
C ALA A 162 0.33 -13.17 -2.24
N LYS A 163 -0.74 -13.38 -1.47
CA LYS A 163 -2.10 -13.64 -1.92
C LYS A 163 -3.07 -12.84 -1.08
N VAL A 164 -4.12 -12.32 -1.73
CA VAL A 164 -5.21 -11.62 -1.04
C VAL A 164 -6.52 -12.23 -1.44
N VAL A 165 -7.38 -12.46 -0.45
CA VAL A 165 -8.78 -12.81 -0.67
C VAL A 165 -9.63 -11.69 -0.12
N GLU A 166 -10.49 -11.13 -0.95
CA GLU A 166 -11.35 -10.01 -0.60
C GLU A 166 -12.81 -10.42 -0.66
N ARG A 167 -13.63 -9.76 0.17
CA ARG A 167 -15.09 -9.89 0.20
C ARG A 167 -15.69 -8.50 0.26
N LEU A 168 -16.37 -8.09 -0.82
CA LEU A 168 -17.12 -6.84 -0.90
C LEU A 168 -18.60 -7.20 -0.76
N THR A 169 -19.15 -7.02 0.44
CA THR A 169 -20.54 -7.38 0.78
C THR A 169 -21.42 -6.15 0.74
N MET A 170 -22.41 -6.12 -0.14
CA MET A 170 -23.42 -5.05 -0.15
C MET A 170 -24.35 -5.19 1.07
N THR A 171 -24.30 -4.24 2.00
CA THR A 171 -25.15 -4.25 3.21
C THR A 171 -26.33 -3.28 3.15
N GLY A 172 -26.39 -2.49 2.09
CA GLY A 172 -27.48 -1.57 1.78
C GLY A 172 -27.29 -0.98 0.38
N PRO A 173 -28.18 -0.06 -0.05
CA PRO A 173 -28.04 0.62 -1.35
C PRO A 173 -26.74 1.43 -1.47
N ASP A 174 -26.25 1.95 -0.33
CA ASP A 174 -25.14 2.89 -0.26
C ASP A 174 -23.98 2.42 0.62
N HIS A 175 -24.00 1.15 1.05
CA HIS A 175 -23.01 0.61 1.97
C HIS A 175 -22.42 -0.71 1.48
N ILE A 176 -21.08 -0.79 1.53
CA ILE A 176 -20.31 -2.00 1.26
C ILE A 176 -19.43 -2.27 2.48
N ILE A 177 -19.51 -3.47 3.03
CA ILE A 177 -18.46 -3.97 3.92
C ILE A 177 -17.38 -4.58 3.04
N TYR A 178 -16.17 -4.05 3.13
CA TYR A 178 -14.99 -4.56 2.47
C TYR A 178 -14.10 -5.27 3.49
N GLU A 179 -13.96 -6.58 3.34
CA GLU A 179 -13.02 -7.41 4.10
C GLU A 179 -11.93 -7.91 3.17
N LEU A 180 -10.68 -7.90 3.64
CA LEU A 180 -9.54 -8.45 2.91
C LEU A 180 -8.68 -9.27 3.84
N THR A 181 -8.36 -10.49 3.44
CA THR A 181 -7.40 -11.37 4.11
C THR A 181 -6.12 -11.40 3.28
N TYR A 182 -5.03 -10.90 3.85
CA TYR A 182 -3.70 -10.93 3.24
C TYR A 182 -2.90 -12.12 3.79
N SER A 183 -2.28 -12.89 2.91
CA SER A 183 -1.40 -14.00 3.23
C SER A 183 -0.09 -13.85 2.48
N ASP A 184 1.02 -13.86 3.21
CA ASP A 184 2.37 -13.89 2.63
C ASP A 184 3.26 -14.65 3.63
N PRO A 185 3.41 -15.97 3.47
CA PRO A 185 4.09 -16.83 4.45
C PRO A 185 5.59 -16.57 4.53
N LYS A 186 6.18 -15.91 3.52
CA LYS A 186 7.56 -15.43 3.61
C LYS A 186 7.68 -14.26 4.55
N VAL A 187 6.63 -13.44 4.72
CA VAL A 187 6.69 -12.17 5.45
C VAL A 187 6.06 -12.27 6.84
N TRP A 188 4.90 -12.91 6.94
CA TRP A 188 4.11 -13.00 8.17
C TRP A 188 4.03 -14.44 8.66
N THR A 189 4.04 -14.62 9.98
CA THR A 189 3.85 -15.93 10.62
C THR A 189 2.43 -16.49 10.44
N LYS A 190 1.44 -15.63 10.18
CA LYS A 190 0.04 -15.95 9.95
C LYS A 190 -0.58 -14.94 8.98
N PRO A 191 -1.66 -15.29 8.26
CA PRO A 191 -2.44 -14.28 7.54
C PRO A 191 -3.10 -13.30 8.51
N TRP A 192 -3.55 -12.18 7.99
CA TRP A 192 -4.34 -11.19 8.74
C TRP A 192 -5.50 -10.68 7.88
N THR A 193 -6.59 -10.28 8.54
CA THR A 193 -7.81 -9.79 7.90
C THR A 193 -8.12 -8.39 8.39
N ALA A 194 -8.29 -7.47 7.45
CA ALA A 194 -8.77 -6.12 7.72
C ALA A 194 -10.20 -5.95 7.22
N ARG A 195 -10.95 -5.06 7.87
CA ARG A 195 -12.31 -4.67 7.50
C ARG A 195 -12.45 -3.16 7.42
N LEU A 196 -13.01 -2.70 6.32
CA LEU A 196 -13.38 -1.33 6.05
C LEU A 196 -14.86 -1.27 5.72
N ASP A 197 -15.55 -0.24 6.19
CA ASP A 197 -16.94 0.01 5.82
C ASP A 197 -16.95 1.20 4.86
N TRP A 198 -17.37 0.98 3.61
CA TRP A 198 -17.46 2.01 2.58
C TRP A 198 -18.89 2.53 2.47
N THR A 199 -19.00 3.85 2.34
CA THR A 199 -20.26 4.54 2.13
C THR A 199 -20.22 5.28 0.80
N ARG A 200 -21.29 5.18 0.01
CA ARG A 200 -21.45 5.92 -1.24
C ARG A 200 -21.52 7.41 -0.93
N ASN A 201 -20.80 8.20 -1.72
CA ASN A 201 -20.92 9.65 -1.72
C ASN A 201 -21.03 10.13 -3.18
N ASP A 202 -22.24 10.48 -3.59
CA ASP A 202 -22.52 10.92 -4.97
C ASP A 202 -22.04 12.35 -5.26
N ASP A 203 -21.79 13.15 -4.21
CA ASP A 203 -21.23 14.50 -4.34
C ASP A 203 -19.70 14.48 -4.48
N TYR A 204 -19.06 13.31 -4.30
CA TYR A 204 -17.62 13.18 -4.38
C TYR A 204 -17.11 13.16 -5.83
N ALA A 205 -16.28 14.13 -6.17
CA ALA A 205 -15.53 14.16 -7.42
C ALA A 205 -14.12 13.59 -7.20
N PHE A 206 -13.63 12.81 -8.16
CA PHE A 206 -12.21 12.47 -8.23
C PHE A 206 -11.43 13.71 -8.60
N PHE A 207 -10.44 14.07 -7.79
CA PHE A 207 -9.51 15.14 -8.11
C PHE A 207 -8.22 14.57 -8.68
N GLU A 208 -7.44 15.44 -9.30
CA GLU A 208 -6.11 15.08 -9.77
C GLU A 208 -5.20 14.69 -8.61
N TYR A 209 -4.49 13.57 -8.75
CA TYR A 209 -3.37 13.22 -7.88
C TYR A 209 -2.03 13.43 -8.60
N ALA A 210 -1.53 14.67 -8.54
CA ALA A 210 -0.31 15.07 -9.24
C ALA A 210 0.98 14.69 -8.47
N CYS A 211 1.18 13.39 -8.21
CA CYS A 211 2.36 12.91 -7.45
C CYS A 211 3.71 13.33 -8.06
N HIS A 212 3.77 13.41 -9.39
CA HIS A 212 4.95 13.85 -10.13
C HIS A 212 5.01 15.37 -10.37
N GLU A 213 4.14 16.18 -9.77
CA GLU A 213 4.16 17.63 -9.96
C GLU A 213 5.55 18.22 -9.64
N GLY A 214 6.07 19.01 -10.58
CA GLY A 214 7.44 19.55 -10.54
C GLY A 214 8.55 18.53 -10.88
N ASN A 215 8.37 17.23 -10.57
CA ASN A 215 9.29 16.12 -10.86
C ASN A 215 10.77 16.37 -10.48
N VAL A 216 11.01 17.01 -9.32
CA VAL A 216 12.37 17.33 -8.83
C VAL A 216 12.76 16.63 -7.54
N GLN A 217 11.80 16.07 -6.79
CA GLN A 217 12.04 15.66 -5.40
C GLN A 217 13.09 14.56 -5.27
N VAL A 218 12.96 13.46 -6.02
CA VAL A 218 13.94 12.35 -6.02
C VAL A 218 15.35 12.85 -6.33
N ARG A 219 15.49 13.69 -7.38
CA ARG A 219 16.78 14.29 -7.75
C ARG A 219 17.33 15.19 -6.64
N ASN A 220 16.48 16.01 -6.04
CA ASN A 220 16.88 16.94 -4.99
C ASN A 220 17.33 16.19 -3.72
N TYR A 221 16.63 15.13 -3.33
CA TYR A 221 17.06 14.25 -2.23
C TYR A 221 18.44 13.64 -2.48
N ILE A 222 18.68 13.09 -3.68
CA ILE A 222 19.99 12.49 -4.04
C ILE A 222 21.09 13.56 -3.99
N ASN A 223 20.86 14.71 -4.62
CA ASN A 223 21.84 15.79 -4.65
C ASN A 223 22.14 16.35 -3.25
N ALA A 224 21.11 16.62 -2.46
CA ALA A 224 21.27 17.10 -1.09
C ALA A 224 21.99 16.06 -0.21
N SER A 225 21.62 14.78 -0.32
CA SER A 225 22.25 13.71 0.44
C SER A 225 23.74 13.57 0.13
N ARG A 226 24.13 13.69 -1.13
CA ARG A 226 25.55 13.69 -1.56
C ARG A 226 26.29 14.93 -1.07
N ALA A 227 25.68 16.12 -1.18
CA ALA A 227 26.28 17.37 -0.74
C ALA A 227 26.55 17.37 0.77
N THR A 228 25.58 16.96 1.60
CA THR A 228 25.74 16.85 3.06
C THR A 228 26.92 15.95 3.43
N ARG A 229 27.01 14.75 2.83
CA ARG A 229 28.13 13.83 3.11
C ARG A 229 29.49 14.39 2.67
N GLY A 230 29.52 15.15 1.58
CA GLY A 230 30.72 15.86 1.13
C GLY A 230 31.19 16.90 2.15
N THR A 231 30.27 17.69 2.69
CA THR A 231 30.54 18.66 3.76
C THR A 231 30.99 17.97 5.04
N ASP A 232 30.31 16.92 5.48
CA ASP A 232 30.66 16.17 6.69
C ASP A 232 32.05 15.54 6.59
N ALA A 233 32.41 15.02 5.40
CA ALA A 233 33.73 14.46 5.14
C ALA A 233 34.83 15.53 5.19
N ALA A 234 34.56 16.72 4.64
CA ALA A 234 35.49 17.85 4.70
C ALA A 234 35.71 18.33 6.14
N MET A 235 34.63 18.49 6.92
CA MET A 235 34.72 18.90 8.33
C MET A 235 35.55 17.91 9.16
N LYS A 236 35.32 16.61 8.99
CA LYS A 236 36.10 15.56 9.69
C LYS A 236 37.58 15.56 9.29
N ALA A 237 37.88 15.86 8.03
CA ALA A 237 39.26 15.95 7.55
C ALA A 237 39.97 17.17 8.16
N ASP A 238 39.28 18.31 8.26
CA ASP A 238 39.82 19.52 8.90
C ASP A 238 40.05 19.33 10.41
N GLU A 239 39.12 18.65 11.11
CA GLU A 239 39.29 18.28 12.52
C GLU A 239 40.51 17.37 12.74
N ALA A 240 40.65 16.33 11.91
CA ALA A 240 41.78 15.39 12.00
C ALA A 240 43.13 16.03 11.63
N ALA A 241 43.13 17.11 10.83
CA ALA A 241 44.34 17.87 10.50
C ALA A 241 44.74 18.89 11.58
N ALA A 242 43.85 19.16 12.54
CA ALA A 242 44.07 20.10 13.64
C ALA A 242 44.59 19.43 14.93
N GLU A 243 44.56 18.09 15.02
CA GLU A 243 45.18 17.27 16.07
C GLU A 243 46.64 16.90 15.75
#